data_AF-A0A0B6YP32-F1
#
_entry.id   AF-A0A0B6YP32-F1
#
_cell.length_a   1.000
_cell.length_b   1.000
_cell.length_c   1.000
_cell.angle_alpha   90.00
_cell.angle_beta   90.00
_cell.angle_gamma   90.00
#
_symmetry.space_group_name_H-M   'P 1'
#
loop_
_entity.id
_entity.type
_entity.pdbx_description
1 polymer ?
#
loop_
_entity_poly.entity_id
_entity_poly.type
_entity_poly.pdbx_seq_one_letter_code
_entity_poly.pdbx_strand_id
1 'polypeptide(L)' 'MGMLNSRRLSGLGHVRRIENSSIPQQVMFCKLLERKRHQGLPLLKYKDVCKTSMKNFSIWINIWEKLADESYVE' A
#
# COMPACT_ATOMS: atom_id res chain seq x y z
N MET A 1 9.87 -16.05 4.61
CA MET A 1 9.55 -14.81 3.85
C MET A 1 8.06 -14.56 3.62
N GLY A 2 7.18 -15.58 3.62
CA GLY A 2 5.74 -15.38 3.38
C GLY A 2 4.99 -14.56 4.44
N MET A 3 5.31 -14.73 5.73
CA MET A 3 4.59 -14.11 6.86
C MET A 3 4.72 -12.57 6.93
N LEU A 4 5.88 -12.02 6.55
CA LEU A 4 6.08 -10.56 6.52
C LEU A 4 5.36 -9.92 5.34
N ASN A 5 5.35 -10.60 4.19
CA ASN A 5 4.68 -10.10 3.00
C ASN A 5 3.15 -10.15 3.16
N SER A 6 2.59 -11.17 3.82
CA SER A 6 1.15 -11.26 4.08
C SER A 6 0.67 -10.16 5.03
N ARG A 7 1.39 -9.89 6.13
CA ARG A 7 1.07 -8.76 7.04
C ARG A 7 1.13 -7.42 6.33
N ARG A 8 2.12 -7.20 5.47
CA ARG A 8 2.23 -5.97 4.66
C ARG A 8 1.04 -5.79 3.73
N LEU A 9 0.61 -6.84 3.04
CA LEU A 9 -0.55 -6.77 2.14
C LEU A 9 -1.87 -6.60 2.90
N SER A 10 -2.01 -7.26 4.04
CA SER A 10 -3.17 -7.07 4.93
C SER A 10 -3.25 -5.63 5.45
N GLY A 11 -2.14 -5.07 5.91
CA GLY A 11 -2.05 -3.66 6.31
C GLY A 11 -2.31 -2.70 5.14
N LEU A 12 -1.83 -3.01 3.94
CA LEU A 12 -2.10 -2.23 2.73
C LEU A 12 -3.59 -2.20 2.38
N GLY A 13 -4.26 -3.35 2.44
CA GLY A 13 -5.71 -3.45 2.23
C GLY A 13 -6.49 -2.72 3.31
N HIS A 14 -6.06 -2.81 4.57
CA HIS A 14 -6.67 -2.05 5.66
C HIS A 14 -6.60 -0.54 5.41
N VAL A 15 -5.41 0.01 5.11
CA VAL A 15 -5.23 1.45 4.81
C VAL A 15 -6.05 1.91 3.60
N ARG A 16 -6.31 1.03 2.62
CA ARG A 16 -7.20 1.33 1.49
C ARG A 16 -8.66 1.53 1.93
N ARG A 17 -9.13 0.76 2.93
CA ARG A 17 -10.49 0.79 3.47
C ARG A 17 -10.74 1.88 4.51
N ILE A 18 -9.69 2.49 5.06
CA ILE A 18 -9.83 3.65 5.95
C ILE A 18 -10.30 4.86 5.10
N GLU A 19 -11.07 5.76 5.73
CA GLU A 19 -11.56 7.00 5.12
C GLU A 19 -10.43 7.88 4.53
N ASN A 20 -10.70 8.51 3.37
CA ASN A 20 -9.81 9.43 2.62
C ASN A 20 -9.29 10.63 3.42
N SER A 21 -9.97 10.98 4.51
CA SER A 21 -9.57 12.01 5.46
C SER A 21 -8.44 11.55 6.40
N SER A 22 -8.21 10.25 6.49
CA SER A 22 -7.31 9.67 7.50
C SER A 22 -5.84 9.89 7.16
N ILE A 23 -5.07 10.21 8.21
CA ILE A 23 -3.62 10.43 8.11
C ILE A 23 -2.90 9.23 7.47
N PRO A 24 -3.17 7.96 7.84
CA PRO A 24 -2.48 6.82 7.24
C PRO A 24 -2.67 6.72 5.73
N GLN A 25 -3.87 6.98 5.22
CA GLN A 25 -4.15 6.92 3.79
C GLN A 25 -3.53 8.10 3.04
N GLN A 26 -3.59 9.31 3.62
CA GLN A 26 -2.93 10.49 3.05
C GLN A 26 -1.41 10.32 2.95
N VAL A 27 -0.79 9.73 3.97
CA VAL A 27 0.64 9.37 3.98
C VAL A 27 0.94 8.31 2.91
N MET A 28 0.14 7.24 2.86
CA MET A 28 0.34 6.12 1.93
C MET A 28 0.27 6.56 0.46
N PHE A 29 -0.75 7.34 0.11
CA PHE A 29 -0.93 7.84 -1.25
C PHE A 29 -0.16 9.13 -1.53
N CYS A 30 0.66 9.59 -0.58
CA CYS A 30 1.40 10.84 -0.69
C CYS A 30 0.50 12.03 -1.06
N LYS A 31 -0.77 12.02 -0.62
CA LYS A 31 -1.75 13.09 -0.85
C LYS A 31 -1.59 14.26 0.13
N LEU A 32 -0.55 14.25 0.97
CA LEU A 32 -0.19 15.39 1.82
C LEU A 32 0.08 16.60 0.92
N LEU A 33 -0.85 17.54 0.95
CA LEU A 33 -1.05 18.63 0.00
C LEU A 33 0.21 19.50 -0.26
N GLU A 34 1.14 19.64 0.69
CA GLU A 34 2.08 20.78 0.65
C GLU A 34 3.47 20.56 1.26
N ARG A 35 4.06 19.35 1.20
CA ARG A 35 5.47 19.19 1.63
C ARG A 35 6.36 18.61 0.55
N LYS A 36 7.30 19.43 0.05
CA LYS A 36 8.45 18.98 -0.74
C LYS A 36 9.23 17.97 0.11
N ARG A 37 9.22 16.71 -0.30
CA ARG A 37 10.07 15.68 0.32
C ARG A 37 11.54 15.99 0.02
N HIS A 38 12.41 15.71 0.98
CA HIS A 38 13.85 15.81 0.79
C HIS A 38 14.28 14.90 -0.38
N GLN A 39 14.95 15.49 -1.38
CA GLN A 39 15.49 14.76 -2.53
C GLN A 39 16.88 14.24 -2.15
N GLY A 40 16.97 12.95 -1.82
CA GLY A 40 18.22 12.21 -1.61
C GLY A 40 18.19 10.87 -2.34
N LEU A 41 19.22 10.03 -2.17
CA LEU A 41 19.37 8.67 -2.76
C LEU A 41 18.03 7.93 -2.90
N PRO A 42 17.82 7.08 -3.93
CA PRO A 42 16.57 6.35 -4.08
C PRO A 42 16.44 5.28 -2.98
N LEU A 43 15.99 5.69 -1.79
CA LEU A 43 15.45 4.80 -0.80
C LEU A 43 14.28 4.08 -1.45
N LEU A 44 14.29 2.74 -1.39
CA LEU A 44 13.22 1.92 -1.91
C LEU A 44 11.91 2.41 -1.29
N LYS A 45 11.04 2.99 -2.11
CA LYS A 45 9.78 3.55 -1.60
C LYS A 45 8.96 2.40 -1.01
N TYR A 46 8.23 2.67 0.05
CA TYR A 46 7.32 1.68 0.62
C TYR A 46 6.38 1.06 -0.44
N LYS A 47 5.93 1.87 -1.40
CA LYS A 47 5.19 1.42 -2.59
C LYS A 47 5.90 0.31 -3.38
N ASP A 48 7.22 0.39 -3.55
CA ASP A 48 7.98 -0.58 -4.34
C ASP A 48 8.22 -1.89 -3.54
N VAL A 49 8.31 -1.81 -2.21
CA VAL A 49 8.24 -2.98 -1.31
C VAL A 49 6.88 -3.68 -1.42
N CYS A 50 5.78 -2.92 -1.46
CA CYS A 50 4.44 -3.45 -1.66
C CYS A 50 4.30 -4.13 -3.03
N LYS A 51 4.79 -3.52 -4.12
CA LYS A 51 4.78 -4.15 -5.47
C LYS A 51 5.54 -5.47 -5.49
N THR A 52 6.70 -5.51 -4.84
CA THR A 52 7.50 -6.73 -4.73
C THR A 52 6.76 -7.80 -3.93
N SER A 53 6.12 -7.41 -2.83
CA SER A 53 5.28 -8.31 -2.03
C SER A 53 4.09 -8.83 -2.84
N MET A 54 3.41 -7.99 -3.63
CA MET A 54 2.32 -8.39 -4.53
C MET A 54 2.78 -9.38 -5.60
N LYS A 55 3.94 -9.14 -6.23
CA LYS A 55 4.55 -10.08 -7.18
C LYS A 55 4.80 -11.46 -6.56
N ASN A 56 5.26 -11.49 -5.32
CA ASN A 56 5.49 -12.76 -4.60
C ASN A 56 4.20 -13.55 -4.33
N PHE A 57 3.04 -12.89 -4.33
CA PHE A 57 1.71 -13.52 -4.18
C PHE A 57 0.92 -13.57 -5.50
N SER A 58 1.56 -13.29 -6.64
CA SER A 58 0.92 -13.28 -7.97
C SER A 58 -0.28 -12.31 -8.08
N ILE A 59 -0.29 -11.24 -7.28
CA ILE A 59 -1.33 -10.20 -7.32
C ILE A 59 -0.97 -9.16 -8.38
N TRP A 60 -1.91 -8.86 -9.27
CA TRP A 60 -1.74 -7.82 -10.29
C TRP A 60 -1.77 -6.42 -9.68
N ILE A 61 -0.70 -5.64 -9.91
CA ILE A 61 -0.50 -4.28 -9.39
C ILE A 61 -1.56 -3.28 -9.89
N ASN A 62 -2.30 -3.60 -10.95
CA ASN A 62 -3.37 -2.73 -11.45
C ASN A 62 -4.74 -3.05 -10.84
N ILE A 63 -4.89 -4.20 -10.19
CA ILE A 63 -6.18 -4.74 -9.74
C ILE A 63 -6.25 -4.83 -8.20
N TRP A 64 -5.11 -4.73 -7.50
CA TRP A 64 -5.07 -4.86 -6.03
C TRP A 64 -5.99 -3.89 -5.27
N GLU A 65 -6.20 -2.67 -5.78
CA GLU A 65 -7.09 -1.71 -5.13
C GLU A 65 -8.55 -2.16 -5.14
N LYS A 66 -8.96 -2.86 -6.20
CA LYS A 66 -10.30 -3.46 -6.32
C LYS A 66 -10.43 -4.67 -5.40
N LEU A 67 -9.41 -5.54 -5.40
CA LEU A 67 -9.34 -6.70 -4.50
C LEU A 67 -9.31 -6.32 -3.01
N ALA A 68 -8.81 -5.13 -2.68
CA ALA A 68 -8.77 -4.63 -1.31
C ALA A 68 -10.10 -4.01 -0.85
N ASP A 69 -10.90 -3.50 -1.79
CA ASP A 69 -12.24 -2.95 -1.58
C ASP A 69 -13.26 -4.06 -1.40
N GLU A 70 -13.14 -5.10 -2.23
CA GLU A 70 -13.89 -6.35 -2.19
C GLU A 70 -13.42 -7.20 -0.99
N SER A 71 -13.89 -6.83 0.19
CA SER A 71 -13.68 -7.61 1.40
C SER A 71 -14.46 -8.92 1.26
N TYR A 72 -13.75 -10.05 1.29
CA TYR A 72 -14.33 -11.39 1.43
C TYR A 72 -15.38 -11.36 2.54
N VAL A 73 -16.62 -11.56 2.14
CA VAL A 73 -17.70 -12.07 2.99
C VAL A 73 -17.35 -13.53 3.25
N GLU A 74 -17.03 -13.85 4.50
CA GLU A 74 -17.29 -15.17 5.07
C GLU A 74 -18.48 -15.03 6.02
#